data_AF-D4TW78-F1
#
_entry.id   AF-D4TW78-F1
#
_cell.length_a   1.000
_cell.length_b   1.000
_cell.length_c   1.000
_cell.angle_alpha   90.00
_cell.angle_beta   90.00
_cell.angle_gamma   90.00
#
_symmetry.space_group_name_H-M   'P 1'
#
loop_
_entity.id
_entity.type
_entity.pdbx_description
1 polymer ?
#
loop_
_entity_poly.entity_id
_entity_poly.type
_entity_poly.pdbx_seq_one_letter_code
_entity_poly.pdbx_strand_id
1 'polypeptide(L)' 'MPEGWTIKSGKVAGWGQQPGGATQLQVLGDDGKPVSVNRLLQEGILKGKKVPVGLPSI' A
#
# COMPACT_ATOMS: atom_id res chain seq x y z
N MET A 1 -9.13 -8.91 -6.00
CA MET A 1 -9.55 -7.76 -5.17
C MET A 1 -11.07 -7.83 -5.06
N PRO A 2 -11.69 -7.45 -3.94
CA PRO A 2 -13.15 -7.45 -3.82
C PRO A 2 -13.82 -6.57 -4.88
N GLU A 3 -15.08 -6.88 -5.22
CA GLU A 3 -15.86 -6.10 -6.17
C GLU A 3 -16.07 -4.67 -5.66
N GLY A 4 -16.03 -3.68 -6.57
CA GLY A 4 -16.20 -2.25 -6.25
C GLY A 4 -14.98 -1.56 -5.66
N TRP A 5 -13.95 -2.32 -5.24
CA TRP A 5 -12.74 -1.74 -4.68
C TRP A 5 -11.84 -1.18 -5.79
N THR A 6 -10.90 -0.29 -5.44
CA THR A 6 -9.94 0.25 -6.41
C THR A 6 -8.55 0.46 -5.79
N ILE A 7 -7.51 0.44 -6.63
CA ILE A 7 -6.14 0.85 -6.25
C ILE A 7 -5.82 2.14 -6.98
N LYS A 8 -5.51 3.19 -6.23
CA LYS A 8 -4.96 4.44 -6.78
C LYS A 8 -3.45 4.47 -6.62
N SER A 9 -2.74 4.89 -7.64
CA SER A 9 -1.29 5.13 -7.62
C SER A 9 -0.99 6.62 -7.71
N GLY A 10 0.04 7.08 -7.00
CA GLY A 10 0.54 8.45 -7.08
C GLY A 10 2.03 8.54 -6.76
N LYS A 11 2.62 9.72 -6.98
CA LYS A 11 4.01 9.99 -6.60
C LYS A 11 4.05 10.64 -5.23
N VAL A 12 4.86 10.09 -4.32
CA VAL A 12 5.09 10.68 -2.99
C VAL A 12 5.81 12.02 -3.15
N ALA A 13 5.30 13.07 -2.53
CA ALA A 13 5.94 14.39 -2.51
C ALA A 13 7.16 14.39 -1.58
N GLY A 14 8.09 15.33 -1.79
CA GLY A 14 9.16 15.58 -0.83
C GLY A 14 8.61 16.12 0.49
N TRP A 15 9.06 15.56 1.60
CA TRP A 15 8.62 15.95 2.94
C TRP A 15 9.68 15.58 3.99
N GLY A 16 9.79 16.36 5.07
CA GLY A 16 10.69 16.04 6.19
C GLY A 16 12.17 15.94 5.81
N GLN A 17 12.67 16.87 4.99
CA GLN A 17 14.03 16.84 4.40
C GLN A 17 14.35 15.61 3.53
N GLN A 18 13.34 14.79 3.20
CA GLN A 18 13.48 13.69 2.25
C GLN A 18 12.93 14.10 0.87
N PRO A 19 13.58 13.70 -0.23
CA PRO A 19 13.20 14.13 -1.59
C PRO A 19 11.88 13.52 -2.08
N GLY A 20 11.38 12.46 -1.43
CA GLY A 20 10.21 11.73 -1.89
C GLY A 20 10.45 11.04 -3.25
N GLY A 21 9.40 10.93 -4.05
CA GLY A 21 9.48 10.48 -5.44
C GLY A 21 9.13 9.02 -5.71
N ALA A 22 8.97 8.20 -4.65
CA ALA A 22 8.47 6.84 -4.78
C ALA A 22 7.02 6.80 -5.25
N THR A 23 6.61 5.70 -5.86
CA THR A 23 5.20 5.42 -6.13
C THR A 23 4.51 4.98 -4.83
N GLN A 24 3.41 5.64 -4.48
CA GLN A 24 2.51 5.25 -3.40
C GLN A 24 1.25 4.63 -3.97
N LEU A 25 0.76 3.57 -3.32
CA LEU A 25 -0.53 2.95 -3.61
C LEU A 25 -1.51 3.20 -2.46
N GLN A 26 -2.78 3.42 -2.79
CA GLN A 26 -3.89 3.51 -1.85
C GLN A 26 -5.00 2.57 -2.29
N VAL A 27 -5.45 1.69 -1.39
CA VAL A 27 -6.61 0.83 -1.62
C VAL A 27 -7.85 1.57 -1.13
N LEU A 28 -8.86 1.68 -1.99
CA LEU A 28 -10.17 2.21 -1.66
C LEU A 28 -11.21 1.09 -1.65
N GLY A 29 -12.08 1.12 -0.66
CA GLY A 29 -13.26 0.26 -0.60
C GLY A 29 -14.28 0.61 -1.67
N ASP A 30 -15.34 -0.19 -1.71
CA ASP A 30 -16.56 0.06 -2.50
C ASP A 30 -17.24 1.39 -2.17
N ASP A 31 -17.11 1.86 -0.93
CA ASP A 31 -17.56 3.18 -0.47
C ASP A 31 -16.62 4.34 -0.89
N GLY A 32 -15.55 4.04 -1.62
CA GLY A 32 -14.55 5.00 -2.08
C GLY A 32 -13.59 5.49 -0.99
N LYS A 33 -13.66 4.97 0.24
CA LYS A 33 -12.80 5.40 1.35
C LYS A 33 -11.52 4.57 1.45
N PRO A 34 -10.43 5.15 2.00
CA PRO A 34 -9.19 4.42 2.22
C PRO A 34 -9.36 3.25 3.19
N VAL A 35 -8.80 2.10 2.81
CA VAL A 35 -8.78 0.90 3.65
C VAL A 35 -7.44 0.80 4.36
N SER A 36 -7.46 0.52 5.66
CA SER A 36 -6.23 0.36 6.45
C SER A 36 -5.48 -0.92 6.09
N VAL A 37 -4.15 -0.90 6.22
CA VAL A 37 -3.31 -2.10 5.99
C VAL A 37 -3.73 -3.28 6.86
N ASN A 38 -4.11 -3.04 8.12
CA ASN A 38 -4.58 -4.09 9.02
C ASN A 38 -5.85 -4.79 8.49
N ARG A 39 -6.81 -4.02 7.95
CA ARG A 39 -8.00 -4.60 7.34
C ARG A 39 -7.64 -5.40 6.07
N LEU A 40 -6.73 -4.89 5.25
CA LEU A 40 -6.26 -5.60 4.06
C LEU A 40 -5.57 -6.93 4.40
N LEU A 41 -4.86 -7.01 5.52
CA LEU A 41 -4.26 -8.25 6.02
C LEU A 41 -5.34 -9.21 6.56
N GLN A 42 -6.31 -8.72 7.33
CA GLN A 42 -7.41 -9.52 7.88
C GLN A 42 -8.28 -10.13 6.77
N GLU A 43 -8.53 -9.39 5.69
CA GLU A 43 -9.29 -9.85 4.53
C GLU A 43 -8.44 -10.70 3.55
N GLY A 44 -7.15 -10.92 3.84
CA GLY A 44 -6.25 -11.72 3.01
C GLY A 44 -5.88 -11.09 1.66
N ILE A 45 -6.19 -9.81 1.46
CA ILE A 45 -5.85 -9.04 0.26
C ILE A 45 -4.33 -8.78 0.22
N LEU A 46 -3.77 -8.38 1.36
CA LEU A 46 -2.33 -8.34 1.58
C LEU A 46 -1.87 -9.59 2.32
N LYS A 47 -0.64 -10.02 2.05
CA LYS A 47 0.01 -11.11 2.76
C LYS A 47 1.45 -10.75 3.09
N GLY A 48 1.90 -11.17 4.25
CA GLY A 48 3.32 -11.06 4.63
C GLY A 48 4.21 -11.83 3.66
N LYS A 49 5.42 -11.32 3.43
CA LYS A 49 6.45 -12.00 2.64
C LYS A 49 7.60 -12.39 3.56
N LYS A 50 7.96 -13.68 3.57
CA LYS A 50 9.06 -14.21 4.42
C LYS A 50 10.41 -13.57 4.09
N VAL A 51 10.67 -13.30 2.81
CA VAL A 51 11.89 -12.64 2.33
C VAL A 51 11.50 -11.33 1.66
N PRO A 52 11.67 -10.18 2.34
CA PRO A 52 11.41 -8.88 1.74
C PRO A 52 12.38 -8.61 0.58
N VAL A 53 11.90 -7.93 -0.46
CA VAL A 53 12.73 -7.55 -1.63
C VAL A 53 13.41 -6.23 -1.33
N GLY A 54 14.69 -6.09 -1.66
CA GLY A 54 15.43 -4.83 -1.51
C GLY A 54 15.99 -4.57 -0.11
N LEU A 55 15.84 -5.52 0.82
CA LEU A 55 16.58 -5.52 2.08
C LEU A 55 17.69 -6.57 2.00
N PRO A 56 18.91 -6.29 2.54
CA PRO A 56 19.96 -7.30 2.62
C PRO A 56 19.47 -8.49 3.46
N SER A 57 19.87 -9.70 3.05
CA SER A 57 19.64 -10.88 3.89
C SER A 57 20.46 -10.72 5.16
N ILE A 58 19.79 -10.79 6.31
CA ILE A 58 20.40 -10.81 7.65
C ILE A 58 20.90 -12.21 7.96
#